data_AF-A0A841GKC4-F1
#
_entry.id   AF-A0A841GKC4-F1
#
_cell.length_a   1.000
_cell.length_b   1.000
_cell.length_c   1.000
_cell.angle_alpha   90.00
_cell.angle_beta   90.00
_cell.angle_gamma   90.00
#
_symmetry.space_group_name_H-M   'P 1'
#
loop_
_entity.id
_entity.type
_entity.pdbx_description
1 polymer ?
#
loop_
_entity_poly.entity_id
_entity_poly.type
_entity_poly.pdbx_seq_one_letter_code
_entity_poly.pdbx_strand_id
1 'polypeptide(L)'
;MATRSRGRGAALTAELFPFLSVLACVIGTLVLLVILVASGPLGSRRSITLVALNSVGQNVTLRPHYVEVTGEGVVLHPGGERVPASRLGSRDTPLADLLRDVSERKADEYIIVALRPSGYPHFGEVRRQVEGRGIKIGYEPIDEGWKLRIRR
;
A
#
# COMPACT_ATOMS: atom_id res chain seq x y z
N MET A 1 5.65 -43.32 -75.23
CA MET A 1 6.81 -42.95 -74.40
C MET A 1 6.98 -41.43 -74.47
N ALA A 2 6.55 -40.70 -73.43
CA ALA A 2 7.02 -39.34 -73.09
C ALA A 2 6.33 -38.93 -71.79
N THR A 3 7.10 -38.96 -70.71
CA THR A 3 6.69 -38.75 -69.32
C THR A 3 6.51 -37.27 -69.00
N ARG A 4 5.36 -36.97 -68.39
CA ARG A 4 4.93 -35.69 -67.85
C ARG A 4 5.82 -35.27 -66.68
N SER A 5 6.60 -34.20 -66.81
CA SER A 5 7.30 -33.57 -65.68
C SER A 5 6.37 -32.53 -65.03
N ARG A 6 5.98 -32.76 -63.77
CA ARG A 6 5.16 -31.82 -62.97
C ARG A 6 5.73 -31.72 -61.55
N GLY A 7 6.01 -30.49 -61.12
CA GLY A 7 5.96 -30.07 -59.72
C GLY A 7 7.23 -30.19 -58.88
N ARG A 8 8.09 -29.16 -58.91
CA ARG A 8 9.19 -28.95 -57.92
C ARG A 8 9.05 -27.67 -57.09
N GLY A 9 7.96 -26.90 -57.25
CA GLY A 9 7.78 -25.59 -56.59
C GLY A 9 6.82 -25.55 -55.40
N ALA A 10 6.14 -26.65 -55.05
CA ALA A 10 5.04 -26.63 -54.06
C ALA A 10 5.45 -26.95 -52.60
N ALA A 11 6.70 -27.37 -52.36
CA ALA A 11 7.13 -27.82 -51.02
C ALA A 11 7.67 -26.68 -50.12
N LEU A 12 8.17 -25.58 -50.70
CA LEU A 12 8.80 -24.49 -49.94
C LEU A 12 7.80 -23.47 -49.36
N THR A 13 6.53 -23.52 -49.80
CA THR A 13 5.46 -22.64 -49.30
C THR A 13 4.77 -23.20 -48.04
N ALA A 14 4.96 -24.48 -47.72
CA ALA A 14 4.29 -25.16 -46.61
C ALA A 14 4.95 -24.93 -45.23
N GLU A 15 6.20 -24.46 -45.19
CA GLU A 15 6.99 -24.38 -43.94
C GLU A 15 7.02 -22.98 -43.31
N LEU A 16 6.63 -21.92 -44.04
CA LEU A 16 6.69 -20.54 -43.54
C LEU A 16 5.47 -20.14 -42.71
N PHE A 17 4.27 -20.58 -43.08
CA PHE A 17 3.04 -20.26 -42.35
C PHE A 17 3.00 -20.81 -40.90
N PRO A 18 3.39 -22.06 -40.64
CA PRO A 18 3.43 -22.59 -39.28
C PRO A 18 4.51 -21.88 -38.44
N PHE A 19 5.67 -21.60 -39.04
CA PHE A 19 6.79 -20.96 -38.37
C PHE A 19 6.45 -19.53 -37.89
N LEU A 20 5.85 -18.71 -38.76
CA LEU A 20 5.44 -17.35 -38.42
C LEU A 20 4.37 -17.33 -37.33
N SER A 21 3.47 -18.32 -37.32
CA SER A 21 2.42 -18.43 -36.30
C SER A 21 3.00 -18.70 -34.91
N VAL A 22 3.98 -19.61 -34.82
CA VAL A 22 4.69 -19.89 -33.56
C VAL A 22 5.51 -18.69 -33.12
N LEU A 23 6.24 -18.04 -34.04
CA LEU A 23 7.03 -16.85 -33.76
C LEU A 23 6.17 -15.69 -33.23
N ALA A 24 5.05 -15.41 -33.90
CA ALA A 24 4.12 -14.36 -33.48
C ALA A 24 3.50 -14.66 -32.10
N CYS A 25 3.17 -15.93 -31.84
CA CYS A 25 2.64 -16.36 -30.55
C CYS A 25 3.69 -16.20 -29.42
N VAL A 26 4.93 -16.61 -29.66
CA VAL A 26 6.04 -16.45 -28.71
C VAL A 26 6.33 -14.97 -28.45
N ILE A 27 6.38 -14.14 -29.51
CA ILE A 27 6.57 -12.69 -29.34
C ILE A 27 5.42 -12.08 -28.52
N GLY A 28 4.16 -12.43 -28.83
CA GLY A 28 3.00 -11.91 -28.10
C GLY A 28 3.00 -12.30 -26.62
N THR A 29 3.27 -13.57 -26.31
CA THR A 29 3.36 -14.07 -24.92
C THR A 29 4.52 -13.45 -24.16
N LEU A 30 5.68 -13.28 -24.79
CA LEU A 30 6.83 -12.60 -24.18
C LEU A 30 6.55 -11.12 -23.92
N VAL A 31 5.91 -10.41 -24.85
CA VAL A 31 5.51 -9.00 -24.64
C VAL A 31 4.53 -8.88 -23.48
N LEU A 32 3.52 -9.76 -23.41
CA LEU A 32 2.56 -9.78 -22.31
C LEU A 32 3.24 -10.06 -20.96
N LEU A 33 4.17 -11.02 -20.92
CA LEU A 33 4.95 -11.33 -19.71
C LEU A 33 5.83 -10.17 -19.29
N VAL A 34 6.52 -9.51 -20.22
CA VAL A 34 7.34 -8.32 -19.95
C VAL A 34 6.47 -7.18 -19.42
N ILE A 35 5.30 -6.92 -20.01
CA ILE A 35 4.37 -5.89 -19.52
C ILE A 35 3.93 -6.24 -18.09
N LEU A 36 3.54 -7.48 -17.81
CA LEU A 36 3.09 -7.91 -16.49
C LEU A 36 4.18 -7.77 -15.42
N VAL A 37 5.43 -8.11 -15.75
CA VAL A 37 6.57 -7.94 -14.85
C VAL A 37 6.91 -6.45 -14.68
N ALA A 38 6.94 -5.66 -15.76
CA ALA A 38 7.26 -4.24 -15.70
C ALA A 38 6.17 -3.38 -15.04
N SER A 39 4.90 -3.79 -15.14
CA SER A 39 3.76 -3.13 -14.49
C SER A 39 3.44 -3.71 -13.11
N GLY A 40 4.03 -4.86 -12.76
CA GLY A 40 4.07 -5.34 -11.38
C GLY A 40 4.74 -4.31 -10.47
N PRO A 41 4.35 -4.24 -9.18
CA PRO A 41 4.96 -3.34 -8.21
C PRO A 41 6.35 -3.85 -7.78
N LEU A 42 7.24 -4.12 -8.74
CA LEU A 42 8.60 -4.56 -8.46
C LEU A 42 9.43 -3.33 -8.07
N GLY A 43 9.59 -3.15 -6.76
CA GLY A 43 10.71 -2.39 -6.20
C GLY A 43 10.53 -0.88 -6.05
N SER A 44 9.30 -0.37 -6.12
CA SER A 44 9.11 1.03 -5.74
C SER A 44 9.22 1.14 -4.21
N ARG A 45 10.28 1.81 -3.74
CA ARG A 45 10.44 2.29 -2.37
C ARG A 45 9.36 3.33 -2.11
N ARG A 46 8.12 2.89 -1.99
CA ARG A 46 6.93 3.73 -1.85
C ARG A 46 7.00 4.43 -0.49
N SER A 47 7.36 5.70 -0.53
CA SER A 47 7.11 6.60 0.57
C SER A 47 5.77 7.29 0.31
N ILE A 48 4.73 6.92 1.06
CA ILE A 48 3.54 7.77 1.08
C ILE A 48 3.89 9.03 1.86
N THR A 49 3.60 10.18 1.27
CA THR A 49 3.49 11.43 2.02
C THR A 49 2.02 11.63 2.33
N LEU A 50 1.64 11.47 3.59
CA LEU A 50 0.27 11.70 4.02
C LEU A 50 0.04 13.21 4.15
N VAL A 51 -0.89 13.72 3.35
CA VAL A 51 -1.35 15.10 3.40
C VAL A 51 -2.77 15.08 3.96
N ALA A 52 -2.97 15.77 5.07
CA ALA A 52 -4.27 15.94 5.70
C ALA A 52 -5.18 16.80 4.81
N LEU A 53 -6.07 16.17 4.06
CA LEU A 53 -7.16 16.83 3.34
C LEU A 53 -8.49 16.39 3.94
N ASN A 54 -9.44 17.31 4.16
CA ASN A 54 -10.82 16.87 4.43
C ASN A 54 -11.48 16.36 3.15
N SER A 55 -12.66 15.74 3.32
CA SER A 55 -13.53 15.23 2.24
C SER A 55 -14.00 16.27 1.21
N VAL A 56 -13.68 17.55 1.41
CA VAL A 56 -14.05 18.68 0.52
C VAL A 56 -12.81 19.33 -0.11
N GLY A 57 -11.60 18.77 0.08
CA GLY A 57 -10.36 19.29 -0.51
C GLY A 57 -9.90 20.63 0.08
N GLN A 58 -10.45 21.05 1.22
CA GLN A 58 -10.00 22.23 1.96
C GLN A 58 -8.93 21.85 2.97
N ASN A 59 -7.92 22.72 3.08
CA ASN A 59 -6.87 22.63 4.09
C ASN A 59 -7.53 22.83 5.46
N VAL A 60 -7.80 21.73 6.17
CA VAL A 60 -8.29 21.80 7.54
C VAL A 60 -7.11 22.25 8.39
N THR A 61 -7.27 23.34 9.14
CA THR A 61 -6.31 23.80 10.15
C THR A 61 -6.14 22.81 11.31
N LEU A 62 -6.69 21.59 11.20
CA LEU A 62 -6.55 20.55 12.18
C LEU A 62 -5.16 19.93 12.08
N ARG A 63 -4.46 19.85 13.21
CA ARG A 63 -3.12 19.28 13.30
C ARG A 63 -3.23 17.76 13.48
N PRO A 64 -2.72 16.95 12.53
CA PRO A 64 -2.74 15.50 12.66
C PRO A 64 -1.63 15.01 13.59
N HIS A 65 -1.98 14.06 14.44
CA HIS A 65 -1.02 13.21 15.15
C HIS A 65 -1.13 11.79 14.61
N TYR A 66 0.01 11.25 14.17
CA TYR A 66 0.05 9.96 13.50
C TYR A 66 0.38 8.86 14.50
N VAL A 67 -0.45 7.82 14.49
CA VAL A 67 -0.34 6.63 15.34
C VAL A 67 -0.26 5.43 14.42
N GLU A 68 0.92 4.85 14.29
CA GLU A 68 1.16 3.67 13.46
C GLU A 68 0.89 2.40 14.27
N VAL A 69 0.02 1.53 13.79
CA VAL A 69 -0.34 0.27 14.44
C VAL A 69 0.32 -0.88 13.69
N THR A 70 1.12 -1.66 14.39
CA THR A 70 1.90 -2.80 13.88
C THR A 70 1.66 -4.03 14.74
N GLY A 71 2.11 -5.21 14.31
CA GLY A 71 1.96 -6.45 15.09
C GLY A 71 2.61 -6.40 16.49
N GLU A 72 3.64 -5.58 16.66
CA GLU A 72 4.37 -5.42 17.93
C GLU A 72 3.71 -4.42 18.88
N GLY A 73 2.74 -3.63 18.40
CA GLY A 73 2.07 -2.57 19.16
C GLY A 73 1.91 -1.30 18.33
N VAL A 74 2.25 -0.15 18.93
CA VAL A 74 2.00 1.17 18.35
C VAL A 74 3.28 1.99 18.31
N VAL A 75 3.44 2.78 17.24
CA VAL A 75 4.51 3.77 17.08
C VAL A 75 3.90 5.15 16.90
N LEU A 76 4.30 6.10 17.75
CA LEU A 76 3.82 7.48 17.71
C LEU A 76 4.75 8.33 16.88
N HIS A 77 4.20 9.13 15.97
CA HIS A 77 4.99 10.01 15.12
C HIS A 77 4.71 11.49 15.43
N PRO A 78 5.74 12.37 15.34
CA PRO A 78 7.06 12.14 14.75
C PRO A 78 8.13 11.57 15.71
N GLY A 79 7.85 11.44 17.01
CA GLY A 79 8.84 11.05 18.02
C GLY A 79 9.41 9.63 17.85
N GLY A 80 8.70 8.75 17.16
CA GLY A 80 9.07 7.34 17.00
C GLY A 80 8.90 6.51 18.29
N GLU A 81 8.21 7.06 19.29
CA GLU A 81 7.97 6.40 20.57
C GLU A 81 7.12 5.15 20.39
N ARG A 82 7.54 4.05 20.99
CA ARG A 82 6.90 2.75 20.82
C ARG A 82 6.17 2.31 22.07
N VAL A 83 4.93 1.89 21.90
CA VAL A 83 4.13 1.25 22.95
C VAL A 83 3.91 -0.21 22.54
N PRO A 84 4.47 -1.18 23.28
CA PRO A 84 4.29 -2.59 22.95
C PRO A 84 2.83 -3.01 23.12
N ALA A 85 2.39 -4.00 22.34
CA ALA A 85 1.02 -4.50 22.33
C ALA A 85 0.50 -4.87 23.74
N SER A 86 1.36 -5.47 24.57
CA SER A 86 1.04 -5.86 25.95
C SER A 86 0.69 -4.67 26.87
N ARG A 87 1.15 -3.46 26.54
CA ARG A 87 0.92 -2.25 27.33
C ARG A 87 -0.14 -1.33 26.74
N LEU A 88 -0.77 -1.67 25.61
CA LEU A 88 -1.75 -0.78 24.97
C LEU A 88 -2.91 -0.41 25.90
N GLY A 89 -3.38 -1.32 26.75
CA GLY A 89 -4.44 -1.03 27.74
C GLY A 89 -3.97 -0.27 28.98
N SER A 90 -2.67 0.03 29.11
CA SER A 90 -2.12 0.72 30.28
C SER A 90 -2.33 2.23 30.17
N ARG A 91 -2.72 2.86 31.29
CA ARG A 91 -2.94 4.32 31.37
C ARG A 91 -1.65 5.13 31.41
N ASP A 92 -0.53 4.48 31.70
CA ASP A 92 0.80 5.08 31.80
C ASP A 92 1.64 4.64 30.60
N THR A 93 1.33 5.23 29.44
CA THR A 93 2.03 4.99 28.19
C THR A 93 2.08 6.27 27.36
N PRO A 94 3.09 6.43 26.48
CA PRO A 94 3.14 7.51 25.51
C PRO A 94 1.85 7.68 24.70
N LEU A 95 1.17 6.57 24.38
CA LEU A 95 -0.11 6.59 23.66
C LEU A 95 -1.21 7.21 24.54
N ALA A 96 -1.29 6.81 25.80
CA ALA A 96 -2.28 7.34 26.73
C ALA A 96 -2.07 8.84 26.99
N ASP A 97 -0.81 9.27 27.08
CA ASP A 97 -0.44 10.69 27.25
C ASP A 97 -0.80 11.51 26.01
N LEU A 98 -0.41 11.06 24.81
CA LEU A 98 -0.79 11.70 23.55
C LEU A 98 -2.30 11.86 23.43
N LEU A 99 -3.06 10.79 23.72
CA LEU A 99 -4.51 10.82 23.61
C LEU A 99 -5.16 11.72 24.66
N ARG A 100 -4.55 11.88 25.84
CA ARG A 100 -4.99 12.86 26.84
C ARG A 100 -4.80 14.28 26.29
N ASP A 101 -3.61 14.59 25.80
CA ASP A 101 -3.27 15.91 25.30
C ASP A 101 -4.15 16.33 24.10
N VAL A 102 -4.37 15.41 23.15
CA VAL A 102 -5.22 15.65 21.98
C VAL A 102 -6.69 15.80 22.39
N SER A 103 -7.14 15.10 23.43
CA SER A 103 -8.52 15.21 23.90
C SER A 103 -8.86 16.60 24.46
N GLU A 104 -7.87 17.28 25.05
CA GLU A 104 -7.99 18.66 25.53
C GLU A 104 -8.08 19.67 24.38
N ARG A 105 -7.48 19.35 23.22
CA ARG A 105 -7.41 20.22 22.02
C ARG A 105 -8.16 19.66 20.81
N LYS A 106 -9.16 18.81 21.03
CA LYS A 106 -9.94 18.10 19.99
C LYS A 106 -10.65 18.98 18.94
N ALA A 107 -10.74 20.30 19.20
CA ALA A 107 -11.25 21.27 18.22
C ALA A 107 -10.24 21.51 17.09
N ASP A 108 -8.94 21.44 17.39
CA ASP A 108 -7.82 21.80 16.51
C ASP A 108 -6.88 20.61 16.22
N GLU A 109 -7.00 19.50 16.95
CA GLU A 109 -6.15 18.31 16.83
C GLU A 109 -6.97 17.05 16.58
N TYR A 110 -6.38 16.09 15.86
CA TYR A 110 -7.00 14.80 15.57
C TYR A 110 -5.95 13.70 15.37
N ILE A 111 -6.38 12.44 15.41
CA ILE A 111 -5.52 11.27 15.22
C ILE A 111 -5.70 10.70 13.81
N ILE A 112 -4.59 10.42 13.13
CA ILE A 112 -4.57 9.52 11.97
C ILE A 112 -3.96 8.20 12.41
N VAL A 113 -4.74 7.13 12.28
CA VAL A 113 -4.28 5.77 12.54
C VAL A 113 -3.75 5.16 11.25
N ALA A 114 -2.43 5.06 11.20
CA ALA A 114 -1.64 4.43 10.15
C ALA A 114 -1.61 2.90 10.41
N LEU A 115 -2.47 2.14 9.74
CA LEU A 115 -2.66 0.72 10.04
C LEU A 115 -1.86 -0.18 9.12
N ARG A 116 -0.91 -0.96 9.67
CA ARG A 116 -0.25 -2.05 8.94
C ARG A 116 -1.09 -3.33 9.00
N PRO A 117 -1.00 -4.21 7.98
CA PRO A 117 -1.63 -5.53 8.01
C PRO A 117 -1.33 -6.30 9.30
N SER A 118 -0.08 -6.27 9.78
CA SER A 118 0.32 -6.93 11.03
C SER A 118 -0.37 -6.38 12.28
N GLY A 119 -0.79 -5.11 12.26
CA GLY A 119 -1.39 -4.40 13.39
C GLY A 119 -2.90 -4.58 13.55
N TYR A 120 -3.57 -5.28 12.63
CA TYR A 120 -5.03 -5.46 12.68
C TYR A 120 -5.56 -6.01 14.02
N PRO A 121 -4.91 -6.98 14.70
CA PRO A 121 -5.38 -7.47 16.00
C PRO A 121 -5.43 -6.39 17.09
N HIS A 122 -4.53 -5.41 17.02
CA HIS A 122 -4.39 -4.35 18.03
C HIS A 122 -5.20 -3.09 17.69
N PHE A 123 -5.64 -2.97 16.44
CA PHE A 123 -6.37 -1.82 15.93
C PHE A 123 -7.65 -1.53 16.72
N GLY A 124 -8.41 -2.57 17.09
CA GLY A 124 -9.64 -2.42 17.86
C GLY A 124 -9.41 -1.72 19.19
N GLU A 125 -8.32 -2.04 19.90
CA GLU A 125 -7.96 -1.40 21.16
C GLU A 125 -7.64 0.07 20.98
N VAL A 126 -6.77 0.39 20.01
CA VAL A 126 -6.37 1.77 19.69
C VAL A 126 -7.60 2.60 19.30
N ARG A 127 -8.44 2.07 18.41
CA ARG A 127 -9.68 2.71 17.98
C ARG A 127 -10.60 3.04 19.16
N ARG A 128 -10.84 2.07 20.05
CA ARG A 128 -11.69 2.27 21.25
C ARG A 128 -11.15 3.40 22.14
N GLN A 129 -9.83 3.49 22.31
CA GLN A 129 -9.23 4.54 23.14
C GLN A 129 -9.31 5.94 22.53
N VAL A 130 -9.28 6.05 21.21
CA VAL A 130 -9.41 7.34 20.49
C VAL A 130 -10.88 7.77 20.48
N GLU A 131 -11.78 6.89 20.02
CA GLU A 131 -13.22 7.17 19.93
C GLU A 131 -13.84 7.37 21.32
N GLY A 132 -13.42 6.58 22.32
CA GLY A 132 -13.90 6.69 23.70
C GLY A 132 -13.56 8.03 24.38
N ARG A 133 -12.60 8.79 23.84
CA ARG A 133 -12.26 10.15 24.29
C ARG A 133 -12.91 11.24 23.42
N GLY A 134 -13.73 10.87 22.44
CA GLY A 134 -14.39 11.79 21.52
C GLY A 134 -13.43 12.52 20.56
N ILE A 135 -12.27 11.92 20.27
CA ILE A 135 -11.26 12.49 19.37
C ILE A 135 -11.63 12.12 17.93
N LYS A 136 -11.49 13.07 17.00
CA LYS A 136 -11.66 12.81 15.56
C LYS A 136 -10.57 11.84 15.08
N ILE A 137 -10.96 10.83 14.31
CA ILE A 137 -10.07 9.77 13.82
C ILE A 137 -10.12 9.65 12.30
N GLY A 138 -8.94 9.57 11.68
CA GLY A 138 -8.74 9.18 10.28
C GLY A 138 -8.02 7.83 10.20
N TYR A 139 -8.24 7.09 9.11
CA TYR A 139 -7.65 5.77 8.89
C TYR A 139 -6.84 5.77 7.61
N GLU A 140 -5.60 5.33 7.70
CA GLU A 140 -4.72 5.17 6.55
C GLU A 140 -4.15 3.75 6.55
N PRO A 141 -4.63 2.85 5.68
CA PRO A 141 -4.00 1.56 5.47
C PRO A 141 -2.61 1.72 4.84
N ILE A 142 -1.61 1.05 5.39
CA ILE A 142 -0.22 1.12 4.91
C ILE A 142 0.33 -0.29 4.77
N ASP A 143 0.90 -0.61 3.60
CA ASP A 143 1.58 -1.89 3.39
C ASP A 143 2.75 -2.10 4.36
N GLU A 144 3.01 -3.35 4.75
CA GLU A 144 4.06 -3.71 5.72
C GLU A 144 5.46 -3.19 5.33
N GLY A 145 5.76 -3.17 4.02
CA GLY A 145 7.08 -2.74 3.51
C GLY A 145 7.25 -1.24 3.28
N TRP A 146 6.20 -0.42 3.44
CA TRP A 146 6.26 1.00 3.10
C TRP A 146 6.88 1.84 4.22
N LYS A 147 7.74 2.79 3.83
CA LYS A 147 8.35 3.77 4.75
C LYS A 147 7.42 4.98 4.90
N LEU A 148 6.86 5.16 6.07
CA LEU A 148 6.05 6.33 6.39
C LEU A 148 6.95 7.57 6.47
N ARG A 149 6.62 8.61 5.68
CA ARG A 149 7.26 9.92 5.78
C ARG A 149 6.18 10.97 6.01
N ILE A 150 6.22 11.62 7.17
CA ILE A 150 5.27 12.66 7.52
C ILE A 150 5.91 14.01 7.18
N ARG A 151 5.29 14.76 6.26
CA ARG A 151 5.61 16.19 6.05
C ARG A 151 4.53 17.01 6.75
N ARG A 152 4.97 17.93 7.62
CA ARG A 152 4.12 18.97 8.21
C ARG A 152 4.00 20.14 7.26
#